data_AF-A0A2I0UU23-F1
#
_entry.id   AF-A0A2I0UU23-F1
#
_cell.length_a   1.000
_cell.length_b   1.000
_cell.length_c   1.000
_cell.angle_alpha   90.00
_cell.angle_beta   90.00
_cell.angle_gamma   90.00
#
_symmetry.space_group_name_H-M   'P 1'
#
loop_
_entity.id
_entity.type
_entity.pdbx_description
1 polymer ?
#
loop_
_entity_poly.entity_id
_entity_poly.type
_entity_poly.pdbx_seq_one_letter_code
_entity_poly.pdbx_strand_id
1 'polypeptide(L)'
;MVKFCVWVELAVKGQKHLSDYAAAQLQSLQALRKEKSRDAARSRRGKENFEFYELAKLLPLPAAITSQLDKASIIRLTISYLKMRDFANQGDPPWNLRMEGPPPNTSVKGME
;
A
#
# COMPACT_ATOMS: atom_id res chain seq x y z
N MET A 1 -21.35 -20.80 63.97
CA MET A 1 -22.22 -20.65 62.78
C MET A 1 -21.96 -19.36 62.00
N VAL A 2 -22.18 -18.17 62.60
CA VAL A 2 -22.08 -16.87 61.90
C VAL A 2 -20.70 -16.56 61.28
N LYS A 3 -19.60 -16.87 61.97
CA LYS A 3 -18.23 -16.68 61.45
C LYS A 3 -17.94 -17.53 60.20
N PHE A 4 -18.54 -18.71 60.09
CA PHE A 4 -18.35 -19.61 58.94
C PHE A 4 -19.09 -19.08 57.71
N CYS A 5 -20.31 -18.55 57.89
CA CYS A 5 -21.11 -17.96 56.83
C CYS A 5 -20.41 -16.74 56.17
N VAL A 6 -19.85 -15.85 56.98
CA VAL A 6 -19.11 -14.66 56.49
C VAL A 6 -17.84 -15.06 55.74
N TRP A 7 -17.12 -16.09 56.20
CA TRP A 7 -15.90 -16.57 55.52
C TRP A 7 -16.22 -17.24 54.17
N VAL A 8 -17.30 -18.01 54.10
CA VAL A 8 -17.79 -18.60 52.83
C VAL A 8 -18.20 -17.50 51.85
N GLU A 9 -18.90 -16.45 52.30
CA GLU A 9 -19.31 -15.34 51.44
C GLU A 9 -18.12 -14.50 50.95
N LEU A 10 -17.11 -14.28 51.81
CA LEU A 10 -15.85 -13.63 51.43
C LEU A 10 -15.04 -14.47 50.43
N ALA A 11 -15.02 -15.80 50.60
CA ALA A 11 -14.36 -16.70 49.66
C ALA A 11 -15.05 -16.69 48.28
N VAL A 12 -16.38 -16.72 48.25
CA VAL A 12 -17.18 -16.61 47.01
C VAL A 12 -16.99 -15.24 46.34
N LYS A 13 -16.97 -14.14 47.11
CA LYS A 13 -16.64 -12.79 46.59
C LYS A 13 -15.22 -12.75 46.01
N GLY A 14 -14.25 -13.40 46.65
CA GLY A 14 -12.88 -13.53 46.13
C GLY A 14 -12.82 -14.29 44.80
N GLN A 15 -13.56 -15.39 44.67
CA GLN A 15 -13.63 -16.17 43.43
C GLN A 15 -14.27 -15.38 42.28
N LYS A 16 -15.34 -14.62 42.56
CA LYS A 16 -16.00 -13.77 41.57
C LYS A 16 -15.06 -12.67 41.04
N HIS A 17 -14.34 -12.00 41.94
CA HIS A 17 -13.39 -10.95 41.55
C HIS A 17 -12.26 -11.50 40.65
N LEU A 18 -11.78 -12.72 40.93
CA LEU A 18 -10.78 -13.39 40.09
C LEU A 18 -11.33 -13.71 38.68
N SER A 19 -12.58 -14.16 38.59
CA SER A 19 -13.26 -14.45 37.32
C SER A 19 -13.46 -13.20 36.47
N ASP A 20 -13.90 -12.10 37.09
CA ASP A 20 -14.12 -10.82 36.41
C ASP A 20 -12.80 -10.26 35.87
N TYR A 21 -11.71 -10.38 36.64
CA TYR A 21 -10.37 -9.98 36.19
C TYR A 21 -9.87 -10.82 35.00
N ALA A 22 -10.09 -12.14 35.02
CA ALA A 22 -9.73 -13.02 33.91
C ALA A 22 -10.52 -12.69 32.63
N ALA A 23 -11.82 -12.37 32.76
CA ALA A 23 -12.65 -11.94 31.63
C ALA A 23 -12.16 -10.60 31.05
N ALA A 24 -11.81 -9.63 31.90
CA ALA A 24 -11.25 -8.34 31.48
C ALA A 24 -9.90 -8.50 30.77
N GLN A 25 -9.02 -9.40 31.25
CA GLN A 25 -7.77 -9.74 30.57
C GLN A 25 -7.99 -10.40 29.20
N LEU A 26 -8.96 -11.32 29.07
CA LEU A 26 -9.25 -11.93 27.78
C LEU A 26 -9.80 -10.90 26.78
N GLN A 27 -10.66 -9.99 27.24
CA GLN A 27 -11.18 -8.89 26.41
C GLN A 27 -10.07 -7.95 25.95
N SER A 28 -9.13 -7.57 26.83
CA SER A 28 -8.01 -6.70 26.47
C SER A 28 -7.07 -7.38 25.47
N LEU A 29 -6.80 -8.68 25.62
CA LEU A 29 -6.02 -9.47 24.66
C LEU A 29 -6.72 -9.58 23.30
N GLN A 30 -8.04 -9.77 23.29
CA GLN A 30 -8.82 -9.76 22.04
C GLN A 30 -8.78 -8.40 21.36
N ALA A 31 -8.90 -7.30 22.12
CA ALA A 31 -8.77 -5.95 21.60
C ALA A 31 -7.39 -5.71 20.98
N LEU A 32 -6.31 -6.14 21.66
CA LEU A 32 -4.95 -6.03 21.13
C LEU A 32 -4.75 -6.83 19.84
N ARG A 33 -5.29 -8.05 19.76
CA ARG A 33 -5.23 -8.87 18.53
C ARG A 33 -5.96 -8.21 17.36
N LYS A 34 -7.15 -7.64 17.62
CA LYS A 34 -7.91 -6.88 16.62
C LYS A 34 -7.14 -5.64 16.18
N GLU A 35 -6.51 -4.94 17.12
CA GLU A 35 -5.68 -3.78 16.82
C GLU A 35 -4.51 -4.13 15.91
N LYS A 36 -3.75 -5.17 16.25
CA LYS A 36 -2.63 -5.65 15.43
C LYS A 36 -3.08 -6.04 14.01
N SER A 37 -4.23 -6.70 13.88
CA SER A 37 -4.79 -7.04 12.57
C SER A 37 -5.20 -5.79 11.78
N ARG A 38 -5.73 -4.77 12.46
CA ARG A 38 -6.12 -3.50 11.84
C ARG A 38 -4.91 -2.75 11.33
N ASP A 39 -3.84 -2.67 12.12
CA ASP A 39 -2.59 -2.04 11.72
C ASP A 39 -1.89 -2.78 10.60
N ALA A 40 -1.89 -4.12 10.62
CA ALA A 40 -1.39 -4.93 9.51
C ALA A 40 -2.15 -4.65 8.20
N ALA A 41 -3.48 -4.54 8.26
CA ALA A 41 -4.30 -4.20 7.10
C ALA A 41 -4.04 -2.77 6.60
N ARG A 42 -3.87 -1.80 7.51
CA ARG A 42 -3.53 -0.41 7.17
C ARG A 42 -2.16 -0.32 6.53
N SER A 43 -1.15 -0.98 7.10
CA SER A 43 0.20 -1.04 6.57
C SER A 43 0.22 -1.61 5.15
N ARG A 44 -0.50 -2.73 4.91
CA ARG A 44 -0.65 -3.33 3.58
C ARG A 44 -1.24 -2.35 2.56
N ARG A 45 -2.36 -1.69 2.91
CA ARG A 45 -3.01 -0.69 2.04
C ARG A 45 -2.11 0.51 1.77
N GLY A 46 -1.38 0.98 2.79
CA GLY A 46 -0.43 2.08 2.66
C GLY A 46 0.73 1.74 1.71
N LYS A 47 1.32 0.56 1.87
CA LYS A 47 2.40 0.08 0.99
C LYS A 47 1.91 -0.06 -0.45
N GLU A 48 0.77 -0.71 -0.66
CA GLU A 48 0.18 -0.85 -1.99
C GLU A 48 -0.09 0.53 -2.63
N ASN A 49 -0.70 1.48 -1.91
CA ASN A 49 -0.90 2.84 -2.40
C ASN A 49 0.42 3.50 -2.82
N PHE A 50 1.47 3.37 -2.00
CA PHE A 50 2.78 3.91 -2.33
C PHE A 50 3.33 3.32 -3.64
N GLU A 51 3.30 1.99 -3.80
CA GLU A 51 3.75 1.34 -5.04
C GLU A 51 2.94 1.79 -6.26
N PHE A 52 1.63 2.00 -6.11
CA PHE A 52 0.79 2.56 -7.18
C PHE A 52 1.23 3.96 -7.60
N TYR A 53 1.56 4.83 -6.64
CA TYR A 53 2.04 6.18 -6.94
C TYR A 53 3.42 6.16 -7.60
N GLU A 54 4.33 5.30 -7.13
CA GLU A 54 5.65 5.14 -7.77
C GLU A 54 5.51 4.61 -9.20
N LEU A 55 4.63 3.62 -9.43
CA LEU A 55 4.34 3.12 -10.76
C LEU A 55 3.80 4.21 -11.69
N ALA A 56 2.89 5.06 -11.20
CA ALA A 56 2.33 6.15 -11.99
C ALA A 56 3.40 7.17 -12.44
N LYS A 57 4.43 7.40 -11.61
CA LYS A 57 5.55 8.30 -11.94
C LYS A 57 6.46 7.74 -13.05
N LEU A 58 6.48 6.42 -13.24
CA LEU A 58 7.28 5.76 -14.28
C LEU A 58 6.60 5.74 -15.66
N LEU A 59 5.32 6.08 -15.73
CA LEU A 59 4.63 6.20 -17.02
C LEU A 59 5.21 7.38 -17.82
N PRO A 60 5.29 7.28 -19.16
CA PRO A 60 5.78 8.36 -20.03
C PRO A 60 4.72 9.46 -20.20
N LEU A 61 4.26 10.03 -19.09
CA LEU A 61 3.24 11.06 -19.00
C LEU A 61 3.69 12.14 -18.00
N PRO A 62 3.32 13.42 -18.22
CA PRO A 62 3.60 14.49 -17.26
C PRO A 62 3.03 14.20 -15.87
N ALA A 63 3.78 14.55 -14.82
CA ALA A 63 3.38 14.33 -13.42
C ALA A 63 2.02 14.97 -13.03
N ALA A 64 1.66 16.08 -13.70
CA ALA A 64 0.38 16.76 -13.51
C ALA A 64 -0.82 15.87 -13.86
N ILE A 65 -0.65 14.91 -14.78
CA ILE A 65 -1.69 13.99 -15.23
C ILE A 65 -1.62 12.69 -14.41
N THR A 66 -0.43 12.12 -14.21
CA THR A 66 -0.27 10.83 -13.53
C THR A 66 -0.69 10.87 -12.07
N SER A 67 -0.60 12.04 -11.41
CA SER A 67 -1.08 12.26 -10.04
C SER A 67 -2.61 12.19 -9.89
N GLN A 68 -3.37 12.37 -10.96
CA GLN A 68 -4.84 12.34 -10.95
C GLN A 68 -5.42 11.00 -11.41
N LEU A 69 -4.58 10.05 -11.81
CA LEU A 69 -5.03 8.74 -12.27
C LEU A 69 -5.57 7.89 -11.13
N ASP A 70 -6.69 7.22 -11.39
CA ASP A 70 -7.19 6.16 -10.52
C ASP A 70 -6.34 4.89 -10.65
N LYS A 71 -6.36 4.04 -9.60
CA LYS A 71 -5.58 2.80 -9.52
C LYS A 71 -5.78 1.88 -10.73
N ALA A 72 -7.02 1.75 -11.23
CA ALA A 72 -7.31 0.85 -12.34
C ALA A 72 -6.73 1.40 -13.66
N SER A 73 -6.83 2.71 -13.89
CA SER A 73 -6.20 3.36 -15.04
C SER A 73 -4.69 3.27 -15.01
N ILE A 74 -4.03 3.40 -13.84
CA ILE A 74 -2.58 3.21 -13.71
C ILE A 74 -2.17 1.82 -14.24
N ILE A 75 -2.87 0.75 -13.83
CA ILE A 75 -2.59 -0.62 -14.30
C ILE A 75 -2.84 -0.76 -15.80
N ARG A 76 -4.01 -0.30 -16.29
CA ARG A 76 -4.37 -0.41 -17.71
C ARG A 76 -3.35 0.30 -18.60
N LEU A 77 -2.95 1.51 -18.25
CA LEU A 77 -1.96 2.29 -19.00
C LEU A 77 -0.57 1.63 -18.94
N THR A 78 -0.16 1.12 -17.79
CA THR A 78 1.11 0.39 -17.64
C THR A 78 1.16 -0.84 -18.54
N ILE A 79 0.12 -1.68 -18.51
CA ILE A 79 0.04 -2.89 -19.35
C ILE A 79 0.05 -2.50 -20.83
N SER A 80 -0.76 -1.52 -21.23
CA SER A 80 -0.81 -1.05 -22.62
C SER A 80 0.54 -0.51 -23.07
N TYR A 81 1.24 0.26 -22.23
CA TYR A 81 2.56 0.80 -22.54
C TYR A 81 3.59 -0.31 -22.79
N LEU A 82 3.66 -1.32 -21.91
CA LEU A 82 4.58 -2.44 -22.08
C LEU A 82 4.28 -3.21 -23.37
N LYS A 83 3.00 -3.52 -23.64
CA LYS A 83 2.58 -4.20 -24.87
C LYS A 83 2.92 -3.40 -26.12
N MET A 84 2.66 -2.08 -26.10
CA MET A 84 2.97 -1.20 -27.23
C MET A 84 4.47 -1.10 -27.47
N ARG A 85 5.28 -1.06 -26.40
CA ARG A 85 6.75 -1.05 -26.51
C ARG A 85 7.26 -2.33 -27.14
N ASP A 86 6.76 -3.48 -26.69
CA ASP A 86 7.14 -4.78 -27.25
C ASP A 86 6.71 -4.90 -28.72
N PHE A 87 5.51 -4.41 -29.06
CA PHE A 87 5.03 -4.35 -30.44
C PHE A 87 5.88 -3.43 -31.33
N ALA A 88 6.22 -2.23 -30.84
CA ALA A 88 7.05 -1.26 -31.56
C ALA A 88 8.46 -1.79 -31.85
N ASN A 89 9.02 -2.61 -30.94
CA ASN A 89 10.31 -3.27 -31.08
C ASN A 89 10.31 -4.42 -32.11
N GLN A 90 9.15 -5.07 -32.33
CA GLN A 90 9.02 -6.23 -33.22
C GLN A 90 8.63 -5.87 -34.65
N GLY A 91 8.16 -4.64 -34.90
CA GLY A 91 7.79 -4.18 -36.24
C GLY A 91 9.00 -4.08 -37.18
N ASP A 92 8.77 -4.31 -38.47
CA ASP A 92 9.73 -3.98 -39.54
C ASP A 92 9.12 -2.87 -40.44
N PRO A 93 9.66 -1.64 -40.42
CA PRO A 93 10.73 -1.16 -39.53
C PRO A 93 10.22 -0.95 -38.09
N PRO A 94 11.10 -1.01 -37.08
CA PRO A 94 10.72 -0.80 -35.69
C PRO A 94 10.22 0.63 -35.48
N TRP A 95 9.08 0.79 -34.81
CA TRP A 95 8.42 2.09 -34.60
C TRP A 95 9.18 3.00 -33.61
N ASN A 96 10.34 2.55 -33.11
CA ASN A 96 11.19 3.21 -32.14
C ASN A 96 12.01 4.38 -32.71
N LEU A 97 12.16 4.49 -34.04
CA LEU A 97 13.04 5.46 -34.69
C LEU A 97 12.62 6.95 -34.54
N ARG A 98 11.46 7.26 -33.95
CA ARG A 98 10.92 8.63 -33.93
C ARG A 98 11.06 9.37 -32.60
N MET A 99 11.44 8.71 -31.50
CA MET A 99 11.58 9.39 -30.20
C MET A 99 12.91 10.11 -30.01
N GLU A 100 13.90 9.85 -30.87
CA GLU A 100 15.17 10.57 -30.89
C GLU A 100 15.27 11.34 -32.20
N GLY A 101 14.69 12.56 -32.22
CA GLY A 101 14.99 13.51 -33.27
C GLY A 101 16.49 13.85 -33.24
N PRO A 102 17.16 14.01 -34.40
CA PRO A 102 18.56 14.42 -34.40
C PRO A 102 18.75 15.70 -33.59
N PRO A 103 19.85 15.86 -32.83
CA PRO A 103 20.13 17.10 -32.14
C PRO A 103 20.12 18.26 -33.16
N PRO A 104 19.55 19.44 -32.81
CA PRO A 104 19.63 20.60 -33.67
C PRO A 104 21.12 20.88 -33.91
N ASN A 105 21.51 20.76 -35.18
CA ASN A 105 22.78 21.18 -35.72
C ASN A 105 23.35 22.41 -34.98
N THR A 106 24.33 22.21 -34.11
CA THR A 106 25.23 23.30 -33.74
C THR A 106 26.13 23.53 -34.94
N SER A 107 25.63 24.28 -35.92
CA SER A 107 26.44 24.87 -36.97
C SER A 107 27.28 25.99 -36.35
N VAL A 108 28.30 25.60 -35.57
CA VAL A 108 29.32 26.52 -35.09
C VAL A 108 30.42 26.64 -36.16
N LYS A 109 30.23 27.65 -37.01
CA LYS A 109 31.24 28.65 -37.38
C LYS A 109 32.66 28.13 -37.72
N GLY A 110 32.88 27.87 -39.01
CA GLY A 110 34.18 28.10 -39.65
C GLY A 110 34.18 29.49 -40.27
N MET A 111 34.85 30.43 -39.61
CA MET A 111 35.24 31.73 -40.16
C MET A 111 36.29 31.51 -41.25
N GLU A 112 36.09 32.11 -42.41
CA GLU A 112 37.17 32.59 -43.29
C GLU A 112 37.17 34.11 -43.25
#